data_AF-A0AA96N961-F1
#
_entry.id   AF-A0AA96N961-F1
#
_cell.length_a   1.000
_cell.length_b   1.000
_cell.length_c   1.000
_cell.angle_alpha   90.00
_cell.angle_beta   90.00
_cell.angle_gamma   90.00
#
_symmetry.space_group_name_H-M   'P 1'
#
loop_
_entity.id
_entity.type
_entity.pdbx_description
1 polymer ?
#
loop_
_entity_poly.entity_id
_entity_poly.type
_entity_poly.pdbx_seq_one_letter_code
_entity_poly.pdbx_strand_id
1 'polypeptide(L)'
;MNHKEVKSELPPNFKELKKSADRTSNWRERLDAVEELGQWKNDQTIKLLKRIMAADTVYKVQEAAFRQLKKLGEDVQMPPQKKSGAIKDVNKILLRIKKSLPEGHTFKEFEEKLKKMRLDVYDTYEGEKGADFDKWLQETWISLPAR
;
A
#
# COMPACT_ATOMS: atom_id res chain seq x y z
N MET A 1 25.22 12.15 -15.33
CA MET A 1 23.92 12.01 -14.63
C MET A 1 22.85 12.53 -15.57
N ASN A 2 21.90 11.68 -15.97
CA ASN A 2 20.78 12.12 -16.82
C ASN A 2 19.83 12.98 -15.98
N HIS A 3 19.86 14.30 -16.19
CA HIS A 3 18.79 15.17 -15.73
C HIS A 3 17.54 14.79 -16.51
N LYS A 4 16.71 13.90 -15.96
CA LYS A 4 15.33 13.77 -16.44
C LYS A 4 14.71 15.15 -16.26
N GLU A 5 14.35 15.81 -17.36
CA GLU A 5 13.65 17.09 -17.35
C GLU A 5 12.38 16.93 -16.52
N VAL A 6 12.32 17.66 -15.40
CA VAL A 6 11.16 17.69 -14.54
C VAL A 6 10.18 18.70 -15.14
N LYS A 7 8.98 18.22 -15.49
CA LYS A 7 7.96 19.04 -16.16
C LYS A 7 7.20 19.87 -15.12
N SER A 8 6.93 21.14 -15.39
CA SER A 8 6.18 22.02 -14.47
C SER A 8 4.67 22.00 -14.69
N GLU A 9 4.22 21.51 -15.85
CA GLU A 9 2.81 21.39 -16.19
C GLU A 9 2.12 20.24 -15.43
N LEU A 10 0.79 20.25 -15.45
CA LEU A 10 0.02 19.14 -14.90
C LEU A 10 0.11 17.93 -15.88
N PRO A 11 0.32 16.69 -15.39
CA PRO A 11 0.29 15.52 -16.25
C PRO A 11 -1.02 15.45 -17.04
N PRO A 12 -0.99 15.19 -18.35
CA PRO A 12 -2.21 15.04 -19.16
C PRO A 12 -3.16 13.96 -18.61
N ASN A 13 -2.60 12.89 -18.03
CA ASN A 13 -3.32 11.77 -17.42
C ASN A 13 -3.48 11.93 -15.89
N PHE A 14 -3.36 13.14 -15.32
CA PHE A 14 -3.38 13.35 -13.86
C PHE A 14 -4.59 12.71 -13.15
N LYS A 15 -5.78 12.74 -13.78
CA LYS A 15 -6.99 12.11 -13.22
C LYS A 15 -6.82 10.59 -13.05
N GLU A 16 -6.17 9.93 -13.99
CA GLU A 16 -5.91 8.49 -13.97
C GLU A 16 -4.83 8.14 -12.96
N LEU A 17 -3.77 8.96 -12.88
CA LEU A 17 -2.72 8.82 -11.87
C LEU A 17 -3.30 8.99 -10.46
N LYS A 18 -4.14 10.00 -10.24
CA LYS A 18 -4.82 10.19 -8.96
C LYS A 18 -5.69 8.98 -8.60
N LYS A 19 -6.49 8.48 -9.54
CA LYS A 19 -7.32 7.28 -9.33
C LYS A 19 -6.48 6.05 -8.97
N SER A 20 -5.34 5.87 -9.63
CA SER A 20 -4.43 4.76 -9.38
C SER A 20 -3.74 4.89 -8.04
N ALA A 21 -3.27 6.09 -7.68
CA ALA A 21 -2.72 6.40 -6.36
C ALA A 21 -3.74 6.27 -5.22
N ASP A 22 -5.04 6.41 -5.49
CA ASP A 22 -6.12 6.20 -4.51
C ASP A 22 -6.60 4.74 -4.40
N ARG A 23 -6.06 3.82 -5.22
CA ARG A 23 -6.54 2.43 -5.29
C ARG A 23 -6.04 1.61 -4.11
N THR A 24 -6.91 1.36 -3.14
CA THR A 24 -6.62 0.60 -1.92
C THR A 24 -6.39 -0.90 -2.14
N SER A 25 -6.69 -1.40 -3.33
CA SER A 25 -6.63 -2.83 -3.68
C SER A 25 -5.38 -3.24 -4.46
N ASN A 26 -4.49 -2.30 -4.79
CA ASN A 26 -3.28 -2.58 -5.55
C ASN A 26 -2.17 -1.57 -5.21
N TRP A 27 -1.30 -1.93 -4.28
CA TRP A 27 -0.17 -1.10 -3.85
C TRP A 27 0.88 -0.92 -4.93
N ARG A 28 1.01 -1.88 -5.88
CA ARG A 28 1.93 -1.76 -7.01
C ARG A 28 1.47 -0.66 -7.97
N GLU A 29 0.18 -0.60 -8.28
CA GLU A 29 -0.38 0.50 -9.06
C GLU A 29 -0.25 1.85 -8.35
N ARG A 30 -0.40 1.89 -7.01
CA ARG A 30 -0.12 3.11 -6.24
C ARG A 30 1.35 3.51 -6.35
N LEU A 31 2.27 2.55 -6.25
CA LEU A 31 3.70 2.78 -6.40
C LEU A 31 4.06 3.31 -7.78
N ASP A 32 3.55 2.69 -8.84
CA ASP A 32 3.79 3.13 -10.23
C ASP A 32 3.25 4.55 -10.45
N ALA A 33 2.06 4.85 -9.91
CA ALA A 33 1.50 6.20 -9.95
C ALA A 33 2.38 7.22 -9.22
N VAL A 34 2.97 6.86 -8.08
CA VAL A 34 3.92 7.72 -7.35
C VAL A 34 5.17 8.01 -8.18
N GLU A 35 5.75 6.99 -8.81
CA GLU A 35 6.94 7.14 -9.66
C GLU A 35 6.68 8.05 -10.87
N GLU A 36 5.49 7.92 -11.48
CA GLU A 36 5.08 8.77 -12.60
C GLU A 36 4.82 10.21 -12.14
N LEU A 37 4.07 10.41 -11.05
CA LEU A 37 3.82 11.74 -10.47
C LEU A 37 5.13 12.48 -10.11
N GLY A 38 6.16 11.76 -9.70
CA GLY A 38 7.50 12.30 -9.39
C GLY A 38 8.28 12.88 -10.58
N GLN A 39 7.78 12.76 -11.81
CA GLN A 39 8.36 13.42 -12.99
C GLN A 39 7.81 14.85 -13.21
N TRP A 40 6.81 15.25 -12.43
CA TRP A 40 6.08 16.50 -12.63
C TRP A 40 6.19 17.37 -11.38
N LYS A 41 6.83 18.54 -11.50
CA LYS A 41 6.89 19.57 -10.46
C LYS A 41 5.70 20.51 -10.59
N ASN A 42 4.53 20.00 -10.21
CA ASN A 42 3.29 20.75 -10.20
C ASN A 42 2.64 20.70 -8.81
N ASP A 43 2.01 21.78 -8.37
CA ASP A 43 1.40 21.87 -7.04
C ASP A 43 0.39 20.75 -6.75
N GLN A 44 -0.40 20.34 -7.75
CA GLN A 44 -1.37 19.24 -7.58
C GLN A 44 -0.68 17.89 -7.37
N THR A 45 0.40 17.65 -8.13
CA THR A 45 1.21 16.43 -8.01
C THR A 45 1.97 16.38 -6.68
N ILE A 46 2.57 17.51 -6.26
CA ILE A 46 3.26 17.66 -4.97
C ILE A 46 2.28 17.43 -3.82
N LYS A 47 1.08 18.04 -3.87
CA LYS A 47 0.05 17.86 -2.84
C LYS A 47 -0.39 16.39 -2.73
N LEU A 48 -0.56 15.72 -3.86
CA LEU A 48 -0.91 14.30 -3.90
C LEU A 48 0.22 13.43 -3.30
N LEU A 49 1.46 13.64 -3.70
CA LEU A 49 2.63 12.94 -3.16
C LEU A 49 2.78 13.15 -1.64
N LYS A 50 2.60 14.38 -1.14
CA LYS A 50 2.63 14.67 0.31
C LYS A 50 1.56 13.88 1.07
N ARG A 51 0.35 13.77 0.52
CA ARG A 51 -0.73 12.96 1.11
C ARG A 51 -0.36 11.47 1.13
N ILE A 52 0.16 10.94 0.02
CA ILE A 52 0.57 9.53 -0.08
C ILE A 52 1.68 9.21 0.92
N MET A 53 2.73 10.05 0.95
CA MET A 53 3.82 9.95 1.92
C MET A 53 3.30 9.85 3.36
N ALA A 54 2.32 10.68 3.72
CA ALA A 54 1.79 10.72 5.08
C ALA A 54 0.80 9.60 5.43
N ALA A 55 0.08 9.05 4.44
CA ALA A 55 -1.14 8.29 4.71
C ALA A 55 -1.24 6.91 4.02
N ASP A 56 -0.36 6.54 3.09
CA ASP A 56 -0.45 5.23 2.45
C ASP A 56 -0.36 4.11 3.50
N THR A 57 -1.05 3.00 3.28
CA THR A 57 -1.01 1.86 4.20
C THR A 57 0.29 1.05 4.05
N VAL A 58 0.96 1.17 2.91
CA VAL A 58 2.21 0.47 2.60
C VAL A 58 3.38 1.44 2.70
N TYR A 59 4.30 1.16 3.62
CA TYR A 59 5.49 1.97 3.91
C TYR A 59 6.39 2.15 2.68
N LYS A 60 6.51 1.13 1.84
CA LYS A 60 7.27 1.24 0.58
C LYS A 60 6.70 2.31 -0.37
N VAL A 61 5.39 2.49 -0.40
CA VAL A 61 4.73 3.53 -1.20
C VAL A 61 4.96 4.90 -0.56
N GLN A 62 4.90 4.99 0.78
CA GLN A 62 5.26 6.22 1.50
C GLN A 62 6.71 6.65 1.20
N GLU A 63 7.64 5.69 1.21
CA GLU A 63 9.06 5.94 0.98
C GLU A 63 9.32 6.40 -0.46
N ALA A 64 8.67 5.78 -1.43
CA ALA A 64 8.73 6.22 -2.82
C ALA A 64 8.24 7.68 -2.95
N ALA A 65 7.11 8.02 -2.34
CA ALA A 65 6.59 9.39 -2.38
C ALA A 65 7.55 10.40 -1.73
N PHE A 66 8.16 10.05 -0.60
CA PHE A 66 9.20 10.85 0.05
C PHE A 66 10.41 11.09 -0.87
N ARG A 67 10.91 10.04 -1.54
CA ARG A 67 12.05 10.14 -2.48
C ARG A 67 11.72 11.04 -3.66
N GLN A 68 10.51 10.91 -4.23
CA GLN A 68 10.08 11.79 -5.32
C GLN A 68 9.96 13.24 -4.86
N LEU A 69 9.38 13.50 -3.69
CA LEU A 69 9.28 14.85 -3.13
C LEU A 69 10.67 15.48 -2.93
N LYS A 70 11.64 14.74 -2.38
CA LYS A 70 13.03 15.22 -2.25
C LYS A 70 13.67 15.53 -3.59
N LYS A 71 13.45 14.69 -4.61
CA LYS A 71 13.94 14.94 -5.98
C LYS A 71 13.34 16.21 -6.59
N LEU A 72 12.08 16.53 -6.28
CA LEU A 72 11.41 17.77 -6.72
C LEU A 72 11.88 19.02 -5.96
N GLY A 73 12.69 18.85 -4.91
CA GLY A 73 13.22 19.94 -4.08
C GLY A 73 12.31 20.32 -2.92
N GLU A 74 11.36 19.46 -2.54
CA GLU A 74 10.46 19.72 -1.42
C GLU A 74 11.14 19.45 -0.08
N ASP A 75 10.95 20.36 0.88
CA ASP A 75 11.37 20.15 2.25
C ASP A 75 10.32 19.33 3.02
N VAL A 76 10.47 18.00 2.95
CA VAL A 76 9.63 17.04 3.67
C VAL A 76 10.45 16.13 4.58
N GLN A 77 9.80 15.58 5.59
CA GLN A 77 10.35 14.57 6.48
C GLN A 77 9.55 13.27 6.35
N MET A 78 10.27 12.15 6.38
CA MET A 78 9.65 10.83 6.32
C MET A 78 8.86 10.58 7.62
N PRO A 79 7.59 10.15 7.56
CA PRO A 79 6.86 9.78 8.75
C PRO A 79 7.51 8.56 9.42
N PRO A 80 7.40 8.44 10.76
CA PRO A 80 7.89 7.29 11.47
C PRO A 80 7.17 6.03 10.99
N GLN A 81 7.94 4.97 10.74
CA GLN A 81 7.36 3.67 10.41
C GLN A 81 6.46 3.21 11.57
N LYS A 82 5.23 2.79 11.24
CA LYS A 82 4.29 2.31 12.26
C LYS A 82 4.84 1.02 12.87
N LYS A 83 5.17 1.06 14.18
CA LYS A 83 5.65 -0.10 14.94
C LYS A 83 4.57 -1.16 15.19
N SER A 84 3.30 -0.74 15.23
CA SER A 84 2.14 -1.63 15.30
C SER A 84 1.53 -1.79 13.90
N GLY A 85 1.09 -3.01 13.56
CA GLY A 85 0.75 -3.44 12.20
C GLY A 85 -0.02 -2.40 11.37
N ALA A 86 0.27 -2.36 10.07
CA ALA A 86 -0.20 -1.34 9.12
C ALA A 86 -1.72 -1.06 9.19
N ILE A 87 -2.50 -2.09 9.53
CA ILE A 87 -3.94 -2.00 9.80
C ILE A 87 -4.22 -2.38 11.25
N LYS A 88 -4.88 -1.47 11.96
CA LYS A 88 -5.34 -1.67 13.34
C LYS A 88 -6.24 -2.92 13.43
N ASP A 89 -6.03 -3.72 14.47
CA ASP A 89 -6.84 -4.92 14.75
C ASP A 89 -6.87 -5.98 13.64
N VAL A 90 -5.79 -6.09 12.83
CA VAL A 90 -5.69 -7.07 11.74
C VAL A 90 -6.06 -8.50 12.18
N ASN A 91 -5.58 -8.96 13.33
CA ASN A 91 -5.87 -10.31 13.82
C ASN A 91 -7.37 -10.54 14.05
N LYS A 92 -8.14 -9.51 14.45
CA LYS A 92 -9.60 -9.62 14.60
C LYS A 92 -10.29 -9.74 13.25
N ILE A 93 -9.80 -9.04 12.24
CA ILE A 93 -10.31 -9.12 10.86
C ILE A 93 -10.07 -10.53 10.31
N LEU A 94 -8.83 -11.01 10.41
CA LEU A 94 -8.45 -12.35 9.95
C LEU A 94 -9.23 -13.44 10.71
N LEU A 95 -9.40 -13.30 12.03
CA LEU A 95 -10.21 -14.22 12.83
C LEU A 95 -11.67 -14.28 12.36
N ARG A 96 -12.29 -13.14 12.04
CA ARG A 96 -13.67 -13.11 11.54
C ARG A 96 -13.79 -13.84 10.20
N ILE A 97 -12.80 -13.68 9.32
CA ILE A 97 -12.75 -14.40 8.04
C ILE A 97 -12.61 -15.91 8.29
N LYS A 98 -11.67 -16.31 9.14
CA LYS A 98 -11.45 -17.73 9.52
C LYS A 98 -12.73 -18.37 10.08
N LYS A 99 -13.41 -17.70 11.01
CA LYS A 99 -14.67 -18.19 11.62
C LYS A 99 -15.87 -18.20 10.68
N SER A 100 -15.81 -17.47 9.56
CA SER A 100 -16.87 -17.46 8.54
C SER A 100 -16.79 -18.62 7.55
N LEU A 101 -15.77 -19.47 7.66
CA LEU A 101 -15.60 -20.67 6.83
C LEU A 101 -16.10 -21.91 7.57
N PRO A 102 -16.44 -22.99 6.83
CA PRO A 102 -16.72 -24.29 7.43
C PRO A 102 -15.58 -24.78 8.33
N GLU A 103 -15.92 -25.65 9.27
CA GLU A 103 -14.91 -26.36 10.05
C GLU A 103 -14.07 -27.26 9.14
N GLY A 104 -12.76 -27.35 9.40
CA GLY A 104 -11.83 -28.10 8.56
C GLY A 104 -11.40 -27.40 7.27
N HIS A 105 -11.74 -26.12 7.06
CA HIS A 105 -11.27 -25.37 5.89
C HIS A 105 -9.74 -25.34 5.79
N THR A 106 -9.26 -25.31 4.56
CA THR A 106 -7.85 -25.21 4.21
C THR A 106 -7.35 -23.77 4.29
N PHE A 107 -6.04 -23.60 4.39
CA PHE A 107 -5.39 -22.29 4.28
C PHE A 107 -5.76 -21.57 2.97
N LYS A 108 -5.83 -22.31 1.85
CA LYS A 108 -6.15 -21.75 0.53
C LYS A 108 -7.58 -21.16 0.49
N GLU A 109 -8.56 -21.84 1.05
CA GLU A 109 -9.93 -21.32 1.15
C GLU A 109 -10.00 -20.05 2.03
N PHE A 110 -9.20 -20.01 3.10
CA PHE A 110 -9.05 -18.81 3.92
C PHE A 110 -8.42 -17.64 3.14
N GLU A 111 -7.33 -17.89 2.42
CA GLU A 111 -6.65 -16.88 1.61
C GLU A 111 -7.56 -16.34 0.49
N GLU A 112 -8.26 -17.22 -0.24
CA GLU A 112 -9.21 -16.82 -1.27
C GLU A 112 -10.35 -15.98 -0.70
N LYS A 113 -10.87 -16.34 0.48
CA LYS A 113 -11.90 -15.55 1.15
C LYS A 113 -11.36 -14.21 1.64
N LEU A 114 -10.12 -14.16 2.12
CA LEU A 114 -9.45 -12.90 2.49
C LEU A 114 -9.34 -11.96 1.29
N LYS A 115 -8.86 -12.45 0.15
CA LYS A 115 -8.78 -11.68 -1.11
C LYS A 115 -10.14 -11.14 -1.53
N LYS A 116 -11.20 -11.95 -1.43
CA LYS A 116 -12.56 -11.55 -1.82
C LYS A 116 -13.18 -10.52 -0.87
N MET A 117 -13.01 -10.71 0.44
CA MET A 117 -13.72 -9.93 1.45
C MET A 117 -12.97 -8.68 1.90
N ARG A 118 -11.64 -8.74 1.94
CA ARG A 118 -10.76 -7.71 2.52
C ARG A 118 -9.47 -7.58 1.72
N LEU A 119 -9.63 -7.30 0.42
CA LEU A 119 -8.52 -7.06 -0.49
C LEU A 119 -7.61 -5.93 -0.02
N ASP A 120 -8.16 -4.92 0.66
CA ASP A 120 -7.40 -3.84 1.31
C ASP A 120 -6.38 -4.36 2.34
N VAL A 121 -6.75 -5.37 3.12
CA VAL A 121 -5.87 -6.02 4.10
C VAL A 121 -4.84 -6.87 3.40
N TYR A 122 -5.28 -7.68 2.44
CA TYR A 122 -4.40 -8.52 1.66
C TYR A 122 -3.31 -7.68 0.96
N ASP A 123 -3.72 -6.66 0.21
CA ASP A 123 -2.85 -5.73 -0.51
C ASP A 123 -1.83 -5.05 0.40
N THR A 124 -2.31 -4.52 1.53
CA THR A 124 -1.44 -3.81 2.48
C THR A 124 -0.36 -4.74 3.03
N TYR A 125 -0.73 -5.94 3.50
CA TYR A 125 0.26 -6.84 4.09
C TYR A 125 1.15 -7.51 3.05
N GLU A 126 0.67 -7.72 1.82
CA GLU A 126 1.52 -8.16 0.71
C GLU A 126 2.62 -7.12 0.44
N GLY A 127 2.27 -5.83 0.40
CA GLY A 127 3.23 -4.73 0.26
C GLY A 127 4.22 -4.60 1.43
N GLU A 128 3.73 -4.78 2.66
CA GLU A 128 4.56 -4.67 3.87
C GLU A 128 5.51 -5.86 4.07
N LYS A 129 5.05 -7.07 3.75
CA LYS A 129 5.81 -8.31 4.00
C LYS A 129 6.63 -8.74 2.78
N GLY A 130 6.25 -8.35 1.57
CA GLY A 130 6.95 -8.73 0.35
C GLY A 130 7.11 -10.24 0.24
N ALA A 131 8.35 -10.71 0.15
CA ALA A 131 8.66 -12.14 0.01
C ALA A 131 8.21 -13.00 1.21
N ASP A 132 8.07 -12.41 2.40
CA ASP A 132 7.63 -13.12 3.61
C ASP A 132 6.11 -13.15 3.76
N PHE A 133 5.35 -12.61 2.80
CA PHE A 133 3.89 -12.46 2.91
C PHE A 133 3.18 -13.80 3.11
N ASP A 134 3.45 -14.79 2.24
CA ASP A 134 2.76 -16.09 2.29
C ASP A 134 3.04 -16.81 3.61
N LYS A 135 4.31 -16.81 4.03
CA LYS A 135 4.75 -17.36 5.31
C LYS A 135 4.05 -16.67 6.48
N TRP A 136 4.08 -15.34 6.52
CA TRP A 136 3.43 -14.56 7.57
C TRP A 136 1.92 -14.83 7.63
N LEU A 137 1.24 -14.90 6.49
CA LEU A 137 -0.19 -15.12 6.43
C LEU A 137 -0.55 -16.53 6.92
N GLN A 138 0.23 -17.53 6.54
CA GLN A 138 0.04 -18.92 6.98
C GLN A 138 0.29 -19.09 8.48
N GLU A 139 1.39 -18.54 9.01
CA GLU A 139 1.69 -18.55 10.44
C GLU A 139 0.61 -17.83 11.25
N THR A 140 0.14 -16.69 10.75
CA THR A 140 -0.96 -15.93 11.35
C THR A 140 -2.23 -16.79 11.35
N TRP A 141 -2.60 -17.41 10.23
CA TRP A 141 -3.78 -18.28 10.14
C TRP A 141 -3.72 -19.45 11.13
N ILE A 142 -2.55 -20.08 11.29
CA ILE A 142 -2.34 -21.18 12.28
C ILE A 142 -2.50 -20.66 13.71
N SER A 143 -1.94 -19.49 14.03
CA SER A 143 -1.98 -18.91 15.38
C SER A 143 -3.38 -18.45 15.83
N LEU A 144 -4.29 -18.20 14.88
CA LEU A 144 -5.65 -17.79 15.19
C LEU A 144 -6.41 -18.96 15.81
N PRO A 145 -7.21 -18.72 16.88
CA PRO A 145 -8.06 -19.75 17.47
C PRO A 145 -8.89 -20.48 16.43
N ALA A 146 -9.10 -21.78 16.66
CA ALA A 146 -10.07 -22.56 15.90
C ALA A 146 -11.49 -21.97 16.07
N ARG A 147 -12.40 -22.41 15.21
CA ARG A 147 -13.81 -22.06 15.34
C ARG A 147 -14.33 -22.46 16.71
#